data_AF-A0A521FJX3-F1
#
_entry.id   AF-A0A521FJX3-F1
#
_cell.length_a   1.000
_cell.length_b   1.000
_cell.length_c   1.000
_cell.angle_alpha   90.00
_cell.angle_beta   90.00
_cell.angle_gamma   90.00
#
_symmetry.space_group_name_H-M   'P 1'
#
loop_
_entity.id
_entity.type
_entity.pdbx_description
1 polymer ?
#
loop_
_entity_poly.entity_id
_entity_poly.type
_entity_poly.pdbx_seq_one_letter_code
_entity_poly.pdbx_strand_id
1 'polypeptide(L)' 'MMEFHIDPESPAHKPEFSQDKTYVFYCASGGRSAMAAVVAMDMGLSPVVNLTGGVGAWKKAGGALE' A
#
# COMPACT_ATOMS: atom_id res chain seq x y z
N MET A 1 -13.01 -4.37 -2.07
CA MET A 1 -12.17 -4.83 -0.94
C MET A 1 -10.78 -5.07 -1.51
N MET A 2 -9.73 -4.66 -0.80
CA MET A 2 -8.36 -4.61 -1.34
C MET A 2 -7.83 -6.02 -1.66
N GLU A 3 -8.22 -6.97 -0.83
CA GLU A 3 -7.84 -8.37 -0.84
C GLU A 3 -8.18 -9.02 -2.18
N PHE A 4 -9.39 -8.79 -2.72
CA PHE A 4 -9.77 -9.31 -4.04
C PHE A 4 -8.97 -8.74 -5.21
N HIS A 5 -8.31 -7.58 -5.02
CA HIS A 5 -7.44 -7.02 -6.04
C HIS A 5 -6.01 -7.54 -5.94
N ILE A 6 -5.58 -7.99 -4.76
CA ILE A 6 -4.24 -8.54 -4.51
C ILE A 6 -4.20 -10.03 -4.87
N ASP A 7 -5.27 -10.76 -4.60
CA ASP A 7 -5.36 -12.20 -4.83
C ASP A 7 -5.34 -12.54 -6.34
N PRO A 8 -4.31 -13.25 -6.85
CA PRO A 8 -4.19 -13.60 -8.26
C PRO A 8 -5.25 -14.60 -8.74
N GLU A 9 -5.90 -15.33 -7.84
CA GLU A 9 -6.97 -16.27 -8.18
C GLU A 9 -8.35 -15.58 -8.24
N SER A 10 -8.44 -14.34 -7.74
CA SER A 10 -9.69 -13.57 -7.75
C SER A 10 -10.03 -13.04 -9.15
N PRO A 11 -11.31 -13.09 -9.58
CA PRO A 11 -11.75 -12.46 -10.83
C PRO A 11 -11.57 -10.94 -10.86
N ALA A 12 -11.41 -10.31 -9.69
CA ALA A 12 -11.15 -8.88 -9.55
C ALA A 12 -9.65 -8.55 -9.42
N HIS A 13 -8.77 -9.53 -9.63
CA HIS A 13 -7.32 -9.36 -9.55
C HIS A 13 -6.86 -8.20 -10.43
N LYS A 14 -5.95 -7.42 -9.89
CA LYS A 14 -5.35 -6.27 -10.58
C LYS A 14 -3.90 -6.60 -10.92
N PRO A 15 -3.52 -6.57 -12.22
CA PRO A 15 -2.16 -6.93 -12.65
C PRO A 15 -1.07 -6.02 -12.04
N GLU A 16 -1.44 -4.84 -11.54
CA GLU A 16 -0.55 -3.94 -10.81
C GLU A 16 0.02 -4.58 -9.54
N PHE A 17 -0.67 -5.56 -8.93
CA PHE A 17 -0.20 -6.28 -7.73
C PHE A 17 0.66 -7.52 -8.04
N SER A 18 1.00 -7.76 -9.31
CA SER A 18 1.90 -8.85 -9.73
C SER A 18 3.20 -8.35 -10.36
N GLN A 19 3.65 -7.17 -9.95
CA GLN A 19 4.86 -6.53 -10.47
C GLN A 19 6.01 -6.71 -9.48
N ASP A 20 7.23 -6.83 -10.00
CA ASP A 20 8.45 -6.78 -9.18
C ASP A 20 8.77 -5.31 -8.80
N LYS A 21 7.96 -4.75 -7.91
CA LYS A 21 8.05 -3.37 -7.43
C LYS A 21 7.75 -3.29 -5.95
N THR A 22 8.28 -2.25 -5.31
CA THR A 22 7.93 -1.92 -3.93
C THR A 22 6.56 -1.25 -3.87
N TYR A 23 5.65 -1.83 -3.09
CA TYR A 23 4.32 -1.29 -2.82
C TYR A 23 4.35 -0.40 -1.59
N VAL A 24 4.06 0.89 -1.77
CA VAL A 24 4.06 1.88 -0.69
C VAL A 24 2.62 2.22 -0.31
N PHE A 25 2.23 1.88 0.91
CA PHE A 25 0.93 2.22 1.47
C PHE A 25 0.99 3.57 2.19
N TYR A 26 0.00 4.43 1.95
CA TYR A 26 -0.12 5.71 2.64
C TYR A 26 -1.58 6.02 2.97
N CYS A 27 -1.76 6.82 4.02
CA CYS A 27 -3.01 7.50 4.31
C CYS A 27 -2.69 8.89 4.88
N ALA A 28 -3.65 9.58 5.47
CA ALA A 28 -3.42 10.91 6.05
C ALA A 28 -2.29 10.94 7.11
N SER A 29 -2.24 9.95 8.01
CA SER A 29 -1.34 9.91 9.17
C SER A 29 -0.50 8.63 9.32
N GLY A 30 -0.65 7.66 8.41
CA GLY A 30 0.11 6.40 8.40
C GLY A 30 -0.52 5.21 9.15
N GLY A 31 -1.53 5.43 10.00
CA GLY A 31 -2.11 4.34 10.82
C GLY A 31 -2.96 3.33 10.03
N ARG A 32 -3.91 3.82 9.22
CA ARG A 32 -4.77 2.94 8.40
C ARG A 32 -4.00 2.20 7.33
N SER A 33 -3.03 2.87 6.72
CA SER A 33 -2.16 2.30 5.70
C SER A 33 -1.21 1.24 6.27
N ALA A 34 -0.79 1.37 7.52
CA ALA A 34 -0.02 0.32 8.18
C ALA A 34 -0.82 -0.98 8.31
N MET A 35 -2.10 -0.89 8.73
CA MET A 35 -2.97 -2.06 8.80
C MET A 35 -3.21 -2.71 7.43
N ALA A 36 -3.45 -1.89 6.39
CA ALA A 36 -3.58 -2.39 5.02
C ALA A 36 -2.28 -3.04 4.51
N ALA A 37 -1.12 -2.48 4.83
CA ALA A 37 0.17 -3.04 4.47
C ALA A 37 0.39 -4.42 5.11
N VAL A 38 0.01 -4.61 6.39
CA VAL A 38 0.07 -5.91 7.06
C VAL A 38 -0.80 -6.94 6.34
N VAL A 39 -2.05 -6.61 6.04
CA VAL A 39 -2.95 -7.50 5.30
C VAL A 39 -2.35 -7.87 3.94
N ALA A 40 -1.81 -6.90 3.20
CA ALA A 40 -1.18 -7.16 1.92
C ALA A 40 0.06 -8.07 2.02
N MET A 41 0.90 -7.86 3.04
CA MET A 41 2.05 -8.73 3.33
C MET A 41 1.62 -10.16 3.68
N ASP A 42 0.58 -10.32 4.50
CA ASP A 42 0.05 -11.63 4.89
C ASP A 42 -0.53 -12.40 3.70
N MET A 43 -1.01 -11.68 2.68
CA MET A 43 -1.45 -12.24 1.39
C MET A 43 -0.30 -12.57 0.43
N GLY A 44 0.95 -12.28 0.79
CA GLY A 44 2.13 -12.58 0.00
C GLY A 44 2.59 -11.45 -0.93
N LEU A 45 1.97 -10.26 -0.87
CA LEU A 45 2.45 -9.10 -1.62
C LEU A 45 3.81 -8.67 -1.05
N SER A 46 4.81 -8.56 -1.93
CA SER A 46 6.18 -8.20 -1.54
C SER A 46 6.93 -7.56 -2.71
N PRO A 47 7.78 -6.55 -2.48
CA PRO A 47 8.05 -5.89 -1.19
C PRO A 47 6.97 -4.86 -0.81
N VAL A 48 6.59 -4.78 0.47
CA VAL A 48 5.57 -3.84 0.99
C VAL A 48 6.14 -2.95 2.09
N VAL A 49 5.84 -1.65 2.02
CA VAL A 49 6.23 -0.65 3.03
C VAL A 49 5.08 0.31 3.34
N ASN A 50 5.09 0.91 4.53
CA ASN A 50 4.14 1.96 4.93
C ASN A 50 4.85 3.31 5.09
N LEU A 51 4.24 4.37 4.55
CA LEU A 51 4.74 5.73 4.74
C LEU A 51 4.44 6.22 6.17
N THR A 52 5.44 6.17 7.03
CA THR A 52 5.35 6.63 8.43
C THR A 52 4.91 8.09 8.50
N GLY A 53 3.85 8.36 9.27
CA GLY A 53 3.24 9.69 9.40
C GLY A 53 2.39 10.12 8.19
N GLY A 54 2.28 9.28 7.16
CA GLY A 54 1.42 9.47 6.01
C GLY A 54 1.70 10.74 5.21
N VAL A 55 0.68 11.20 4.48
CA VAL A 55 0.71 12.44 3.69
C VAL A 55 1.05 13.65 4.56
N GLY A 56 0.64 13.65 5.83
CA GLY A 56 0.97 14.72 6.78
C GLY A 56 2.47 14.88 7.00
N ALA A 57 3.19 13.77 7.18
CA ALA A 57 4.66 13.80 7.30
C ALA A 57 5.33 14.13 5.95
N TRP A 58 4.82 13.59 4.85
CA TRP A 58 5.30 13.90 3.50
C TRP A 58 5.28 15.40 3.20
N LYS A 59 4.14 16.06 3.46
CA LYS A 59 4.01 17.50 3.27
C LYS A 59 4.96 18.31 4.16
N LYS A 60 5.14 17.89 5.41
CA LYS A 60 6.09 18.54 6.34
C LYS A 60 7.54 18.40 5.88
N ALA A 61 7.87 17.32 5.18
CA ALA A 61 9.18 17.11 4.58
C ALA A 61 9.36 17.87 3.24
N GLY A 62 8.37 18.68 2.81
CA GLY A 62 8.42 19.42 1.56
C GLY A 62 8.06 18.59 0.32
N GLY A 63 7.46 17.42 0.50
CA GLY A 63 7.03 16.57 -0.60
C GLY A 63 5.87 17.18 -1.40
N ALA A 64 5.92 17.01 -2.73
CA ALA A 64 4.86 17.45 -3.63
C ALA A 64 3.61 16.57 -3.52
N LEU A 65 2.44 17.16 -3.74
CA LEU A 65 1.14 16.49 -3.77
C LEU A 65 0.39 16.95 -5.02
N GLU A 66 -0.30 16.02 -5.68
CA GLU A 66 -1.20 16.27 -6.80
C GLU A 66 -2.61 15.76 -6.50
#